data_AF-A0A519YSJ4-F1
#
_entry.id   AF-A0A519YSJ4-F1
#
_cell.length_a   1.000
_cell.length_b   1.000
_cell.length_c   1.000
_cell.angle_alpha   90.00
_cell.angle_beta   90.00
_cell.angle_gamma   90.00
#
_symmetry.space_group_name_H-M   'P 1'
#
loop_
_entity.id
_entity.type
_entity.pdbx_description
1 polymer ?
#
loop_
_entity_poly.entity_id
_entity_poly.type
_entity_poly.pdbx_seq_one_letter_code
_entity_poly.pdbx_strand_id
1 'polypeptide(L)'
;MFSQYLFTHKYDIDDIIAALCAPTPSWLNTQSGALTAEEPTDAPASHRFRIEHLPASYLNEISTSSDKLHLSEDDLATITHILATNTLQQLPQHFAQGRAGGWLRERVKDAALEWLDVHDLIPPSMRHINRAKAAKLYASKTVTIEDLD
;
A
#
# COMPACT_ATOMS: atom_id res chain seq x y z
N MET A 1 15.30 16.37 -23.40
CA MET A 1 15.17 17.41 -22.36
C MET A 1 14.39 16.78 -21.21
N PHE A 2 15.06 16.35 -20.14
CA PHE A 2 14.37 15.83 -18.97
C PHE A 2 13.70 17.01 -18.27
N SER A 3 12.38 16.95 -18.17
CA SER A 3 11.55 17.97 -17.56
C SER A 3 12.05 18.30 -16.14
N GLN A 4 12.23 19.57 -15.83
CA GLN A 4 12.67 20.09 -14.54
C GLN A 4 11.68 19.76 -13.40
N TYR A 5 10.55 19.15 -13.73
CA TYR A 5 9.47 18.75 -12.83
C TYR A 5 9.57 17.30 -12.33
N LEU A 6 10.56 16.52 -12.76
CA LEU A 6 10.66 15.08 -12.45
C LEU A 6 10.84 14.74 -10.95
N PHE A 7 11.07 15.73 -10.06
CA PHE A 7 11.38 15.48 -8.65
C PHE A 7 10.85 16.58 -7.70
N THR A 8 9.59 17.00 -7.86
CA THR A 8 8.99 18.02 -6.98
C THR A 8 8.00 17.45 -5.96
N HIS A 9 7.78 16.13 -5.97
CA HIS A 9 6.88 15.47 -5.03
C HIS A 9 7.60 15.12 -3.73
N LYS A 10 7.00 15.54 -2.62
CA LYS A 10 7.36 15.24 -1.24
C LYS A 10 6.20 14.52 -0.60
N TYR A 11 6.50 13.44 0.11
CA TYR A 11 5.54 12.69 0.93
C TYR A 11 6.32 11.70 1.80
N ASP A 12 5.76 11.35 2.95
CA ASP A 12 6.20 10.20 3.74
C ASP A 12 5.34 8.98 3.36
N ILE A 13 5.96 7.81 3.23
CA ILE A 13 5.23 6.58 2.95
C ILE A 13 4.37 6.16 4.15
N ASP A 14 4.82 6.45 5.38
CA ASP A 14 4.05 6.11 6.58
C ASP A 14 2.80 6.98 6.72
N ASP A 15 2.86 8.23 6.27
CA ASP A 15 1.70 9.12 6.17
C ASP A 15 0.66 8.58 5.16
N ILE A 16 1.12 8.08 4.00
CA ILE A 16 0.24 7.47 3.01
C ILE A 16 -0.37 6.17 3.55
N ILE A 17 0.43 5.33 4.22
CA ILE A 17 -0.06 4.12 4.91
C ILE A 17 -1.15 4.48 5.92
N ALA A 18 -0.94 5.52 6.73
CA ALA A 18 -1.92 5.99 7.69
C ALA A 18 -3.21 6.50 7.01
N ALA A 19 -3.07 7.28 5.93
CA ALA A 19 -4.20 7.79 5.15
C ALA A 19 -5.02 6.67 4.51
N LEU A 20 -4.37 5.63 4.00
CA LEU A 20 -5.02 4.45 3.42
C LEU A 20 -5.81 3.63 4.46
N CYS A 21 -5.36 3.62 5.72
CA CYS A 21 -6.06 2.96 6.81
C CYS A 21 -7.13 3.85 7.47
N ALA A 22 -7.18 5.15 7.17
CA ALA A 22 -8.05 6.09 7.87
C ALA A 22 -9.55 5.86 7.56
N PRO A 23 -10.47 6.24 8.49
CA PRO A 23 -11.92 6.13 8.27
C PRO A 23 -12.44 7.08 7.18
N THR A 24 -11.71 8.14 6.88
CA THR A 24 -12.10 9.19 5.94
C THR A 24 -11.00 9.41 4.92
N PRO A 25 -11.34 9.69 3.64
CA PRO A 25 -10.37 10.08 2.64
C PRO A 25 -9.56 11.30 3.09
N SER A 26 -8.30 11.35 2.65
CA SER A 26 -7.40 12.49 2.90
C SER A 26 -6.91 13.06 1.57
N TRP A 27 -6.41 14.30 1.61
CA TRP A 27 -5.74 14.95 0.49
C TRP A 27 -4.26 15.12 0.76
N LEU A 28 -3.44 14.69 -0.21
CA LEU A 28 -1.99 14.86 -0.23
C LEU A 28 -1.62 16.06 -1.10
N ASN A 29 -0.94 17.03 -0.49
CA ASN A 29 -0.22 18.09 -1.18
C ASN A 29 1.23 17.65 -1.40
N THR A 30 1.58 17.22 -2.60
CA THR A 30 2.94 16.72 -2.88
C THR A 30 3.99 17.82 -3.01
N GLN A 31 3.62 19.11 -3.01
CA GLN A 31 4.60 20.20 -3.00
C GLN A 31 5.18 20.44 -1.58
N SER A 32 4.32 20.29 -0.56
CA SER A 32 4.69 20.44 0.85
C SER A 32 4.93 19.11 1.56
N GLY A 33 4.30 18.04 1.10
CA GLY A 33 4.22 16.74 1.78
C GLY A 33 3.09 16.65 2.81
N ALA A 34 2.21 17.65 2.90
CA ALA A 34 1.16 17.67 3.91
C ALA A 34 -0.05 16.80 3.54
N LEU A 35 -0.58 16.09 4.53
CA LEU A 35 -1.91 15.48 4.49
C LEU A 35 -2.94 16.41 5.15
N THR A 36 -4.09 16.54 4.50
CA THR A 36 -5.18 17.44 4.91
C THR A 36 -6.53 16.75 4.72
N ALA A 37 -7.55 17.16 5.47
CA ALA A 37 -8.89 16.59 5.35
C ALA A 37 -9.65 17.13 4.11
N GLU A 38 -9.30 18.34 3.67
CA GLU A 38 -9.92 19.04 2.55
C GLU A 38 -8.92 19.25 1.41
N GLU A 39 -9.40 19.55 0.20
CA GLU A 39 -8.50 19.77 -0.93
C GLU A 39 -7.59 20.99 -0.67
N PRO A 40 -6.25 20.84 -0.76
CA PRO A 40 -5.32 21.92 -0.55
C PRO A 40 -5.47 22.99 -1.64
N THR A 41 -5.66 24.25 -1.25
CA THR A 41 -5.80 25.37 -2.19
C THR A 41 -4.47 26.05 -2.53
N ASP A 42 -3.43 25.76 -1.75
CA ASP A 42 -2.11 26.38 -1.78
C ASP A 42 -1.10 25.71 -2.73
N ALA A 43 -1.49 24.63 -3.41
CA ALA A 43 -0.67 23.94 -4.41
C ALA A 43 -1.32 23.95 -5.80
N PRO A 44 -0.58 23.80 -6.91
CA PRO A 44 -1.17 23.55 -8.24
C PRO A 44 -1.93 22.22 -8.30
N ALA A 45 -2.91 22.09 -9.20
CA ALA A 45 -3.71 20.86 -9.35
C ALA A 45 -2.86 19.59 -9.56
N SER A 46 -1.69 19.69 -10.21
CA SER A 46 -0.75 18.58 -10.41
C SER A 46 -0.08 18.07 -9.12
N HIS A 47 -0.28 18.75 -8.00
CA HIS A 47 0.27 18.41 -6.69
C HIS A 47 -0.81 18.04 -5.66
N ARG A 48 -2.08 17.94 -6.07
CA ARG A 48 -3.21 17.63 -5.20
C ARG A 48 -3.75 16.25 -5.52
N PHE A 49 -3.63 15.33 -4.58
CA PHE A 49 -4.05 13.95 -4.79
C PHE A 49 -4.97 13.52 -3.67
N ARG A 50 -6.11 12.94 -4.02
CA ARG A 50 -7.03 12.36 -3.04
C ARG A 50 -6.61 10.92 -2.76
N ILE A 51 -6.38 10.61 -1.50
CA ILE A 51 -6.13 9.27 -1.01
C ILE A 51 -7.45 8.71 -0.51
N GLU A 52 -7.99 7.76 -1.26
CA GLU A 52 -9.13 6.94 -0.81
C GLU A 52 -8.61 5.85 0.12
N HIS A 53 -9.37 5.56 1.18
CA HIS A 53 -9.04 4.49 2.11
C HIS A 53 -9.14 3.11 1.42
N LEU A 54 -8.41 2.12 1.92
CA LEU A 54 -8.47 0.77 1.37
C LEU A 54 -9.89 0.18 1.56
N PRO A 55 -10.38 -0.61 0.59
CA PRO A 55 -11.70 -1.19 0.67
C PRO A 55 -11.80 -2.19 1.83
N ALA A 56 -13.00 -2.40 2.35
CA ALA A 56 -13.23 -3.39 3.41
C ALA A 56 -12.83 -4.82 3.00
N SER A 57 -12.84 -5.13 1.69
CA SER A 57 -12.36 -6.43 1.15
C SER A 57 -10.87 -6.66 1.38
N TYR A 58 -10.09 -5.60 1.61
CA TYR A 58 -8.64 -5.68 1.72
C TYR A 58 -8.16 -6.63 2.83
N LEU A 59 -8.87 -6.67 3.97
CA LEU A 59 -8.55 -7.61 5.06
C LEU A 59 -8.68 -9.08 4.62
N ASN A 60 -9.64 -9.38 3.74
CA ASN A 60 -9.82 -10.73 3.19
C ASN A 60 -8.76 -11.07 2.14
N GLU A 61 -8.32 -10.08 1.37
CA GLU A 61 -7.26 -10.24 0.38
C GLU A 61 -5.91 -10.57 1.06
N ILE A 62 -5.57 -9.86 2.14
CA ILE A 62 -4.35 -10.15 2.91
C ILE A 62 -4.48 -11.44 3.75
N SER A 63 -5.69 -11.85 4.14
CA SER A 63 -5.88 -13.10 4.87
C SER A 63 -5.64 -14.34 4.00
N THR A 64 -5.87 -14.24 2.69
CA THR A 64 -5.72 -15.32 1.71
C THR A 64 -4.40 -15.31 0.94
N SER A 65 -3.52 -14.34 1.23
CA SER A 65 -2.23 -14.19 0.54
C SER A 65 -1.29 -15.39 0.73
N SER A 66 -0.69 -15.85 -0.37
CA SER A 66 0.37 -16.88 -0.40
C SER A 66 1.71 -16.40 0.15
N ASP A 67 1.92 -15.10 0.34
CA ASP A 67 3.18 -14.52 0.82
C ASP A 67 3.43 -14.76 2.33
N LYS A 68 2.59 -15.59 2.95
CA LYS A 68 2.68 -16.06 4.34
C LYS A 68 3.64 -17.23 4.52
N LEU A 69 4.08 -17.88 3.44
CA LEU A 69 4.84 -19.14 3.46
C LEU A 69 6.19 -19.09 4.21
N HIS A 70 6.74 -17.90 4.47
CA HIS A 70 8.02 -17.72 5.18
C HIS A 70 7.87 -17.40 6.67
N LEU A 71 6.65 -17.30 7.19
CA LEU A 71 6.37 -16.98 8.58
C LEU A 71 6.27 -18.25 9.44
N SER A 72 6.61 -18.13 10.73
CA SER A 72 6.40 -19.22 11.68
C SER A 72 4.91 -19.44 11.96
N GLU A 73 4.54 -20.59 12.52
CA GLU A 73 3.17 -20.87 12.95
C GLU A 73 2.65 -19.82 13.95
N ASP A 74 3.49 -19.36 14.88
CA ASP A 74 3.15 -18.31 15.86
C ASP A 74 2.87 -16.95 15.20
N ASP A 75 3.69 -16.57 14.21
CA ASP A 75 3.48 -15.34 13.44
C ASP A 75 2.17 -15.43 12.64
N LEU A 76 1.89 -16.59 12.03
CA LEU A 76 0.66 -16.84 11.28
C LEU A 76 -0.59 -16.81 12.17
N ALA A 77 -0.52 -17.41 13.36
CA ALA A 77 -1.59 -17.37 14.35
C ALA A 77 -1.85 -15.93 14.80
N THR A 78 -0.79 -15.14 15.05
CA THR A 78 -0.88 -13.73 15.42
C THR A 78 -1.53 -12.89 14.31
N ILE A 79 -1.08 -13.04 13.06
CA ILE A 79 -1.69 -12.35 11.91
C ILE A 79 -3.17 -12.72 11.78
N THR A 80 -3.49 -14.03 11.83
CA THR A 80 -4.87 -14.51 11.69
C THR A 80 -5.76 -13.93 12.78
N HIS A 81 -5.27 -13.89 14.02
CA HIS A 81 -5.98 -13.28 15.14
C HIS A 81 -6.21 -11.78 14.93
N ILE A 82 -5.18 -11.03 14.53
CA ILE A 82 -5.30 -9.58 14.27
C ILE A 82 -6.35 -9.32 13.18
N LEU A 83 -6.26 -10.03 12.05
CA LEU A 83 -7.17 -9.84 10.92
C LEU A 83 -8.63 -10.22 11.23
N ALA A 84 -8.85 -11.20 12.13
CA ALA A 84 -10.18 -11.62 12.52
C ALA A 84 -10.85 -10.69 13.54
N THR A 85 -10.05 -9.93 14.32
CA THR A 85 -10.55 -9.16 15.47
C THR A 85 -10.47 -7.64 15.29
N ASN A 86 -9.81 -7.17 14.24
CA ASN A 86 -9.58 -5.75 14.01
C ASN A 86 -10.13 -5.29 12.65
N THR A 87 -10.49 -4.03 12.62
CA THR A 87 -10.80 -3.31 11.37
C THR A 87 -9.51 -2.78 10.72
N LEU A 88 -9.60 -2.36 9.46
CA LEU A 88 -8.49 -1.73 8.74
C LEU A 88 -7.90 -0.53 9.50
N GLN A 89 -8.78 0.29 10.10
CA GLN A 89 -8.41 1.48 10.88
C GLN A 89 -7.58 1.16 12.11
N GLN A 90 -7.72 -0.05 12.64
CA GLN A 90 -7.02 -0.52 13.82
C GLN A 90 -5.70 -1.21 13.45
N LEU A 91 -5.46 -1.59 12.20
CA LEU A 91 -4.23 -2.28 11.80
C LEU A 91 -2.94 -1.53 12.17
N PRO A 92 -2.82 -0.20 12.03
CA PRO A 92 -1.57 0.50 12.31
C PRO A 92 -1.02 0.28 13.72
N GLN A 93 -1.89 0.07 14.73
CA GLN A 93 -1.45 -0.19 16.11
C GLN A 93 -0.68 -1.52 16.25
N HIS A 94 -0.82 -2.42 15.28
CA HIS A 94 -0.18 -3.73 15.27
C HIS A 94 1.13 -3.76 14.47
N PHE A 95 1.49 -2.71 13.73
CA PHE A 95 2.65 -2.74 12.83
C PHE A 95 4.00 -2.94 13.52
N ALA A 96 4.10 -2.54 14.80
CA ALA A 96 5.30 -2.74 15.60
C ALA A 96 5.34 -4.11 16.31
N GLN A 97 4.32 -4.98 16.14
CA GLN A 97 4.21 -6.27 16.82
C GLN A 97 5.07 -7.35 16.15
N GLY A 98 6.39 -7.24 16.33
CA GLY A 98 7.34 -8.24 15.85
C GLY A 98 7.26 -8.47 14.33
N ARG A 99 7.48 -9.72 13.91
CA ARG A 99 7.48 -10.08 12.49
C ARG A 99 6.07 -10.06 11.89
N ALA A 100 5.07 -10.54 12.65
CA ALA A 100 3.66 -10.48 12.26
C ALA A 100 3.21 -9.04 11.93
N GLY A 101 3.51 -8.09 12.82
CA GLY A 101 3.24 -6.67 12.63
C GLY A 101 3.98 -6.07 11.43
N GLY A 102 5.28 -6.38 11.32
CA GLY A 102 6.08 -5.95 10.17
C GLY A 102 5.53 -6.48 8.84
N TRP A 103 5.07 -7.73 8.80
CA TRP A 103 4.44 -8.31 7.61
C TRP A 103 3.14 -7.59 7.24
N LEU A 104 2.28 -7.28 8.21
CA LEU A 104 1.05 -6.51 7.99
C LEU A 104 1.35 -5.11 7.43
N ARG A 105 2.35 -4.42 8.01
CA ARG A 105 2.79 -3.12 7.51
C ARG A 105 3.27 -3.20 6.06
N GLU A 106 4.07 -4.21 5.73
CA GLU A 106 4.58 -4.37 4.36
C GLU A 106 3.44 -4.63 3.35
N ARG A 107 2.35 -5.31 3.73
CA ARG A 107 1.17 -5.43 2.87
C ARG A 107 0.52 -4.08 2.58
N VAL A 108 0.22 -3.31 3.62
CA VAL A 108 -0.38 -1.96 3.45
C VAL A 108 0.56 -1.04 2.68
N LYS A 109 1.86 -1.16 2.89
CA LYS A 109 2.88 -0.45 2.13
C LYS A 109 2.92 -0.86 0.65
N ASP A 110 2.74 -2.14 0.33
CA ASP A 110 2.63 -2.58 -1.07
C ASP A 110 1.42 -1.90 -1.75
N ALA A 111 0.27 -1.77 -1.05
CA ALA A 111 -0.88 -1.01 -1.55
C ALA A 111 -0.61 0.51 -1.68
N ALA A 112 0.14 1.09 -0.73
CA ALA A 112 0.59 2.49 -0.83
C ALA A 112 1.49 2.73 -2.04
N LEU A 113 2.40 1.79 -2.33
CA LEU A 113 3.27 1.84 -3.49
C LEU A 113 2.50 1.66 -4.80
N GLU A 114 1.46 0.83 -4.83
CA GLU A 114 0.56 0.72 -5.99
C GLU A 114 -0.19 2.02 -6.24
N TRP A 115 -0.78 2.61 -5.19
CA TRP A 115 -1.45 3.91 -5.30
C TRP A 115 -0.50 5.01 -5.82
N LEU A 116 0.73 5.06 -5.30
CA LEU A 116 1.75 6.01 -5.77
C LEU A 116 2.14 5.78 -7.24
N ASP A 117 2.22 4.53 -7.71
CA ASP A 117 2.57 4.22 -9.11
C ASP A 117 1.44 4.65 -10.08
N VAL A 118 0.18 4.37 -9.72
CA VAL A 118 -1.00 4.76 -10.51
C VAL A 118 -1.10 6.28 -10.69
N HIS A 119 -0.63 7.05 -9.71
CA HIS A 119 -0.62 8.52 -9.76
C HIS A 119 0.68 9.11 -10.29
N ASP A 120 1.57 8.30 -10.87
CA ASP A 120 2.88 8.72 -11.38
C ASP A 120 3.79 9.40 -10.33
N LEU A 121 3.53 9.16 -9.04
CA LEU A 121 4.27 9.78 -7.93
C LEU A 121 5.59 9.07 -7.66
N ILE A 122 5.75 7.81 -8.09
CA ILE A 122 7.02 7.09 -8.05
C ILE A 122 7.94 7.58 -9.18
N PRO A 123 9.18 8.00 -8.89
CA PRO A 123 10.15 8.36 -9.91
C PRO A 123 10.37 7.23 -10.93
N PRO A 124 10.47 7.54 -12.25
CA PRO A 124 10.61 6.52 -13.29
C PRO A 124 11.73 5.50 -13.06
N SER A 125 12.86 5.93 -12.47
CA SER A 125 13.99 5.07 -12.13
C SER A 125 13.68 4.01 -11.08
N MET A 126 12.65 4.21 -10.25
CA MET A 126 12.24 3.29 -9.19
C MET A 126 11.06 2.38 -9.59
N ARG A 127 10.36 2.67 -10.70
CA ARG A 127 9.17 1.91 -11.14
C ARG A 127 9.47 0.45 -11.50
N HIS A 128 10.70 0.14 -11.90
CA HIS A 128 11.13 -1.23 -12.22
C HIS A 128 11.04 -2.18 -11.00
N ILE A 129 11.17 -1.65 -9.78
CA ILE A 129 11.13 -2.42 -8.55
C ILE A 129 9.70 -2.86 -8.23
N ASN A 130 8.70 -2.00 -8.49
CA ASN A 130 7.29 -2.31 -8.28
C ASN A 130 6.75 -3.32 -9.29
N ARG A 131 7.11 -3.17 -10.58
CA ARG A 131 6.67 -4.12 -11.62
C ARG A 131 7.20 -5.53 -11.40
N ALA A 132 8.39 -5.69 -10.81
CA ALA A 132 8.94 -7.01 -10.46
C ALA A 132 8.19 -7.68 -9.28
N LYS A 133 7.73 -6.89 -8.30
CA LYS A 133 6.86 -7.38 -7.22
C LYS A 133 5.46 -7.74 -7.73
N ALA A 134 4.86 -6.90 -8.57
CA ALA A 134 3.59 -7.19 -9.23
C ALA A 134 3.69 -8.44 -10.13
N ALA A 135 4.77 -8.60 -10.90
CA ALA A 135 4.99 -9.79 -11.73
C ALA A 135 5.08 -11.09 -10.92
N LYS A 136 5.60 -11.06 -9.67
CA LYS A 136 5.57 -12.22 -8.78
C LYS A 136 4.15 -12.58 -8.33
N LEU A 137 3.29 -11.60 -8.06
CA LEU A 137 1.88 -11.82 -7.71
C LEU A 137 1.07 -12.42 -8.87
N TYR A 138 1.38 -12.07 -10.12
CA TYR A 138 0.74 -12.66 -11.31
C TYR A 138 1.35 -14.00 -11.75
N ALA A 139 2.63 -14.26 -11.47
CA ALA A 139 3.25 -15.56 -11.72
C ALA A 139 2.69 -16.68 -10.81
N SER A 140 2.27 -16.35 -9.58
CA SER A 140 1.57 -17.29 -8.69
C SER A 140 0.11 -17.57 -9.09
N LYS A 141 -0.45 -16.81 -10.04
CA LYS A 141 -1.82 -17.01 -10.54
C LYS A 141 -1.90 -17.79 -11.85
N THR A 142 -0.76 -18.17 -12.44
CA THR A 142 -0.72 -18.75 -13.79
C THR A 142 0.15 -20.00 -13.89
N VAL A 143 -0.09 -21.01 -13.06
CA VAL A 143 0.18 -22.42 -13.44
C VAL A 143 -0.86 -23.33 -12.77
N THR A 144 -2.00 -23.49 -13.43
CA THR A 144 -2.72 -24.78 -13.50
C THR A 144 -3.34 -24.79 -14.90
N ILE A 145 -2.48 -25.04 -15.88
CA ILE A 145 -2.93 -25.64 -17.13
C ILE A 145 -2.67 -27.13 -16.92
N GLU A 146 -3.56 -27.77 -16.18
CA GLU A 146 -3.81 -29.19 -16.34
C GLU A 146 -5.21 -29.32 -16.93
N ASP A 147 -5.30 -30.20 -17.92
CA ASP A 147 -6.50 -30.79 -18.51
C ASP A 147 -7.37 -29.90 -19.41
N LEU A 148 -6.93 -29.78 -20.66
CA LEU A 148 -7.85 -29.94 -21.79
C LEU A 148 -7.19 -30.90 -22.80
N ASP A 149 -7.74 -32.11 -22.83
CA ASP A 149 -7.64 -33.12 -23.90
C ASP A 149 -7.78 -32.51 -25.31
#